data_AF-A0AAV7X9K1-F1
#
_entry.id   AF-A0AAV7X9K1-F1
#
_cell.length_a   1.000
_cell.length_b   1.000
_cell.length_c   1.000
_cell.angle_alpha   90.00
_cell.angle_beta   90.00
_cell.angle_gamma   90.00
#
_symmetry.space_group_name_H-M   'P 1'
#
loop_
_entity.id
_entity.type
_entity.pdbx_description
1 polymer ?
#
loop_
_entity_poly.entity_id
_entity_poly.type
_entity_poly.pdbx_seq_one_letter_code
_entity_poly.pdbx_strand_id
1 'polypeptide(L)'
;MIATYSTLDRGSYHFRIRRNAIIAGMYTGAMSIVVAIYCGWRLVVNARHKEALQDVYWGVQISYMANIGCQFASVFLGTLLLVAVNRENAALIVPWVVGTIAFIAMEAVGTVYSNVLRDHVNHEFDTLCKVEAAFLFGRGVLSSVAIYTVLRVYRALKTGVRFSGPELVEL
;
A
#
# COMPACT_ATOMS: atom_id res chain seq x y z
N MET A 1 32.99 20.16 23.11
CA MET A 1 31.93 19.18 23.53
C MET A 1 30.56 19.40 22.85
N ILE A 2 30.39 20.41 21.98
CA ILE A 2 29.09 20.70 21.32
C ILE A 2 28.95 20.00 19.95
N ALA A 3 30.06 19.67 19.28
CA ALA A 3 30.04 19.04 17.95
C ALA A 3 29.54 17.59 17.95
N THR A 4 29.79 16.83 19.02
CA THR A 4 29.43 15.41 19.15
C THR A 4 27.93 15.15 19.31
N TYR A 5 27.17 16.08 19.91
CA TYR A 5 25.71 15.95 19.99
C TYR A 5 25.06 16.06 18.61
N SER A 6 25.58 16.93 17.74
CA SER A 6 25.03 17.15 16.40
C SER A 6 25.21 15.96 15.45
N THR A 7 26.25 15.16 15.64
CA THR A 7 26.54 13.98 14.80
C THR A 7 25.79 12.74 15.26
N LEU A 8 25.63 12.56 16.58
CA LEU A 8 24.82 11.49 17.19
C LEU A 8 23.33 11.65 16.83
N ASP A 9 22.80 12.88 16.86
CA ASP A 9 21.41 13.15 16.54
C ASP A 9 21.11 12.95 15.03
N ARG A 10 22.05 13.31 14.16
CA ARG A 10 21.97 13.01 12.71
C ARG A 10 22.00 11.51 12.42
N GLY A 11 22.88 10.75 13.09
CA GLY A 11 22.94 9.30 12.94
C GLY A 11 21.64 8.60 13.37
N SER A 12 21.08 9.01 14.50
CA SER A 12 19.80 8.51 15.01
C SER A 12 18.62 8.88 14.09
N TYR A 13 18.60 10.10 13.55
CA TYR A 13 17.61 10.57 12.58
C TYR A 13 17.65 9.75 11.28
N HIS A 14 18.83 9.52 10.72
CA HIS A 14 19.07 8.73 9.52
C HIS A 14 18.62 7.27 9.68
N PHE A 15 19.00 6.63 10.79
CA PHE A 15 18.58 5.26 11.11
C PHE A 15 17.05 5.15 11.23
N ARG A 16 16.40 6.09 11.91
CA ARG A 16 14.94 6.11 12.07
C ARG A 16 14.20 6.24 10.74
N ILE A 17 14.68 7.09 9.84
CA ILE A 17 14.03 7.33 8.54
C ILE A 17 14.13 6.10 7.64
N ARG A 18 15.31 5.48 7.58
CA ARG A 18 15.51 4.23 6.85
C ARG A 18 14.63 3.11 7.41
N ARG A 19 14.59 2.95 8.73
CA ARG A 19 13.72 1.97 9.41
C ARG A 19 12.24 2.20 9.09
N ASN A 20 11.78 3.45 9.11
CA ASN A 20 10.38 3.78 8.79
C ASN A 20 10.02 3.46 7.33
N ALA A 21 10.97 3.61 6.40
CA ALA A 21 10.79 3.23 5.00
C ALA A 21 10.65 1.71 4.81
N ILE A 22 11.48 0.94 5.53
CA ILE A 22 11.42 -0.53 5.52
C ILE A 22 10.08 -1.00 6.09
N ILE A 23 9.65 -0.41 7.21
CA ILE A 23 8.34 -0.70 7.81
C ILE A 23 7.21 -0.37 6.82
N ALA A 24 7.29 0.74 6.09
CA ALA A 24 6.30 1.09 5.05
C ALA A 24 6.26 0.06 3.90
N GLY A 25 7.41 -0.44 3.45
CA GLY A 25 7.49 -1.51 2.45
C GLY A 25 6.88 -2.83 2.94
N MET A 26 7.22 -3.24 4.17
CA MET A 26 6.64 -4.43 4.80
C MET A 26 5.13 -4.30 5.01
N TYR A 27 4.66 -3.13 5.47
CA TYR A 27 3.23 -2.81 5.61
C TYR A 27 2.50 -2.98 4.28
N THR A 28 3.07 -2.44 3.20
CA THR A 28 2.45 -2.50 1.87
C THR A 28 2.27 -3.93 1.39
N GLY A 29 3.29 -4.77 1.57
CA GLY A 29 3.20 -6.21 1.26
C GLY A 29 2.17 -6.94 2.14
N ALA A 30 2.24 -6.77 3.45
CA ALA A 30 1.34 -7.44 4.40
C ALA A 30 -0.12 -7.06 4.16
N MET A 31 -0.39 -5.76 3.96
CA MET A 31 -1.73 -5.27 3.71
C MET A 31 -2.29 -5.79 2.38
N SER A 32 -1.43 -5.91 1.36
CA SER A 32 -1.85 -6.47 0.07
C SER A 32 -2.30 -7.92 0.18
N ILE A 33 -1.62 -8.73 1.01
CA ILE A 33 -2.01 -10.12 1.29
C ILE A 33 -3.38 -10.17 1.98
N VAL A 34 -3.60 -9.32 3.00
CA VAL A 34 -4.88 -9.27 3.72
C VAL A 34 -6.03 -8.93 2.77
N VAL A 35 -5.86 -7.92 1.92
CA VAL A 35 -6.91 -7.51 0.97
C VAL A 35 -7.14 -8.59 -0.09
N ALA A 36 -6.09 -9.27 -0.57
CA ALA A 36 -6.22 -10.35 -1.54
C ALA A 36 -7.02 -11.53 -0.96
N ILE A 37 -6.74 -11.92 0.28
CA ILE A 37 -7.50 -12.97 0.98
C ILE A 37 -8.97 -12.54 1.16
N TYR A 38 -9.21 -11.30 1.57
CA TYR A 38 -10.56 -10.77 1.72
C TYR A 38 -11.36 -10.80 0.41
N CYS A 39 -10.77 -10.30 -0.68
CA CYS A 39 -11.39 -10.32 -2.00
C CYS A 39 -11.62 -11.77 -2.48
N GLY A 40 -10.67 -12.68 -2.23
CA GLY A 40 -10.80 -14.11 -2.51
C GLY A 40 -11.96 -14.75 -1.77
N TRP A 41 -12.13 -14.45 -0.48
CA TRP A 41 -13.27 -14.90 0.31
C TRP A 41 -14.59 -14.38 -0.27
N ARG A 42 -14.67 -13.10 -0.65
CA ARG A 42 -15.88 -12.52 -1.28
C ARG A 42 -16.23 -13.23 -2.58
N LEU A 43 -15.25 -13.56 -3.43
CA LEU A 43 -15.50 -14.30 -4.67
C LEU A 43 -16.17 -15.65 -4.39
N VAL A 44 -15.67 -16.40 -3.41
CA VAL A 44 -16.21 -17.72 -3.02
C VAL A 44 -17.61 -17.61 -2.44
N VAL A 45 -17.85 -16.66 -1.53
CA VAL A 45 -19.18 -16.45 -0.92
C VAL A 45 -20.20 -16.02 -1.97
N ASN A 46 -19.84 -15.09 -2.86
CA ASN A 46 -20.73 -14.65 -3.93
C ASN A 46 -20.98 -15.78 -4.94
N ALA A 47 -20.00 -16.65 -5.20
CA ALA A 47 -20.17 -17.82 -6.06
C ALA A 47 -21.11 -18.89 -5.47
N ARG A 48 -21.29 -18.92 -4.14
CA ARG A 48 -22.28 -19.77 -3.47
C ARG A 48 -23.70 -19.18 -3.49
N HIS A 49 -23.82 -17.86 -3.63
CA HIS A 49 -25.09 -17.12 -3.66
C HIS A 49 -25.36 -16.51 -5.04
N LYS A 50 -25.04 -17.24 -6.12
CA LYS A 50 -25.20 -16.76 -7.50
C LYS A 50 -26.64 -16.37 -7.81
N GLU A 51 -27.59 -17.16 -7.31
CA GLU A 51 -29.03 -16.95 -7.54
C GLU A 51 -29.54 -15.63 -6.94
N ALA A 52 -28.89 -15.12 -5.88
CA ALA A 52 -29.24 -13.85 -5.26
C ALA A 52 -28.70 -12.63 -6.03
N LEU A 53 -27.60 -12.77 -6.80
CA LEU A 53 -26.99 -11.67 -7.54
C LEU A 53 -27.41 -11.60 -9.02
N GLN A 54 -27.98 -12.67 -9.57
CA GLN A 54 -28.50 -12.78 -10.95
C GLN A 54 -27.63 -12.02 -11.99
N ASP A 55 -28.18 -11.00 -12.65
CA ASP A 55 -27.55 -10.26 -13.75
C ASP A 55 -26.33 -9.43 -13.32
N VAL A 56 -26.22 -9.12 -12.03
CA VAL A 56 -25.18 -8.27 -11.46
C VAL A 56 -23.94 -9.08 -11.04
N TYR A 57 -24.05 -10.41 -10.99
CA TYR A 57 -22.98 -11.32 -10.54
C TYR A 57 -21.65 -11.08 -11.27
N TRP A 58 -21.65 -10.97 -12.59
CA TRP A 58 -20.43 -10.81 -13.38
C TRP A 58 -19.76 -9.45 -13.14
N GLY A 59 -20.54 -8.39 -12.94
CA GLY A 59 -20.01 -7.06 -12.59
C GLY A 59 -19.28 -7.06 -11.25
N VAL A 60 -19.88 -7.72 -10.25
CA VAL A 60 -19.28 -7.86 -8.92
C VAL A 60 -18.03 -8.74 -8.95
N GLN A 61 -18.01 -9.82 -9.75
CA GLN A 61 -16.84 -10.70 -9.84
C GLN A 61 -15.64 -10.01 -10.49
N ILE A 62 -15.87 -9.23 -11.56
CA ILE A 62 -14.80 -8.49 -12.24
C ILE A 62 -14.17 -7.45 -11.32
N SER A 63 -14.96 -6.78 -10.47
CA SER A 63 -14.40 -5.77 -9.54
C SER A 63 -13.51 -6.39 -8.47
N TYR A 64 -13.90 -7.54 -7.89
CA TYR A 64 -13.03 -8.25 -6.95
C TYR A 64 -11.79 -8.83 -7.64
N MET A 65 -11.91 -9.30 -8.88
CA MET A 65 -10.76 -9.78 -9.65
C MET A 65 -9.76 -8.65 -9.95
N ALA A 66 -10.26 -7.45 -10.31
CA ALA A 66 -9.44 -6.26 -10.50
C ALA A 66 -8.72 -5.85 -9.21
N ASN A 67 -9.41 -5.89 -8.07
CA ASN A 67 -8.81 -5.60 -6.77
C ASN A 67 -7.71 -6.61 -6.41
N ILE A 68 -7.91 -7.90 -6.65
CA ILE A 68 -6.88 -8.94 -6.46
C ILE A 68 -5.67 -8.66 -7.36
N GLY A 69 -5.89 -8.32 -8.63
CA GLY A 69 -4.82 -7.90 -9.55
C GLY A 69 -4.00 -6.72 -9.01
N CYS A 70 -4.69 -5.71 -8.47
CA CYS A 70 -4.04 -4.56 -7.83
C CYS A 70 -3.18 -4.97 -6.62
N GLN A 71 -3.59 -5.99 -5.85
CA GLN A 71 -2.79 -6.48 -4.73
C GLN A 71 -1.50 -7.16 -5.16
N PHE A 72 -1.52 -7.95 -6.25
CA PHE A 72 -0.29 -8.54 -6.79
C PHE A 72 0.70 -7.46 -7.26
N ALA A 73 0.20 -6.43 -7.95
CA ALA A 73 1.02 -5.30 -8.36
C ALA A 73 1.54 -4.48 -7.14
N SER A 74 0.73 -4.35 -6.09
CA SER A 74 1.12 -3.68 -4.84
C SER A 74 2.21 -4.43 -4.08
N VAL A 75 2.20 -5.77 -4.08
CA VAL A 75 3.30 -6.59 -3.55
C VAL A 75 4.60 -6.34 -4.32
N PHE A 76 4.53 -6.32 -5.66
CA PHE A 76 5.69 -6.01 -6.50
C PHE A 76 6.24 -4.60 -6.25
N LEU A 77 5.37 -3.61 -6.07
CA LEU A 77 5.80 -2.28 -5.65
C LEU A 77 6.46 -2.33 -4.27
N GLY A 78 5.89 -3.05 -3.30
CA GLY A 78 6.48 -3.23 -1.98
C GLY A 78 7.93 -3.75 -2.02
N THR A 79 8.23 -4.74 -2.87
CA THR A 79 9.60 -5.24 -3.06
C THR A 79 10.50 -4.21 -3.75
N LEU A 80 9.99 -3.47 -4.74
CA LEU A 80 10.71 -2.36 -5.36
C LEU A 80 11.12 -1.29 -4.35
N LEU A 81 10.25 -0.94 -3.39
CA LEU A 81 10.59 0.02 -2.33
C LEU A 81 11.73 -0.49 -1.45
N LEU A 82 11.72 -1.76 -1.07
CA LEU A 82 12.79 -2.35 -0.27
C LEU A 82 14.13 -2.32 -1.02
N VAL A 83 14.11 -2.65 -2.33
CA VAL A 83 15.29 -2.52 -3.20
C VAL A 83 15.74 -1.07 -3.31
N ALA A 84 14.80 -0.13 -3.48
CA ALA A 84 15.08 1.30 -3.60
C ALA A 84 15.78 1.85 -2.34
N VAL A 85 15.31 1.46 -1.16
CA VAL A 85 15.90 1.85 0.13
C VAL A 85 17.28 1.22 0.31
N ASN A 86 17.46 -0.05 -0.08
CA ASN A 86 18.76 -0.73 0.05
C ASN A 86 19.81 -0.23 -0.95
N ARG A 87 19.40 0.14 -2.16
CA ARG A 87 20.27 0.72 -3.20
C ARG A 87 20.38 2.24 -3.11
N GLU A 88 19.72 2.86 -2.12
CA GLU A 88 19.63 4.33 -1.95
C GLU A 88 19.22 5.07 -3.24
N ASN A 89 18.42 4.40 -4.08
CA ASN A 89 18.08 4.90 -5.41
C ASN A 89 16.73 5.62 -5.38
N ALA A 90 16.78 6.96 -5.40
CA ALA A 90 15.60 7.81 -5.41
C ALA A 90 14.70 7.58 -6.64
N ALA A 91 15.24 7.14 -7.78
CA ALA A 91 14.47 6.89 -8.99
C ALA A 91 13.48 5.72 -8.83
N LEU A 92 13.80 4.73 -7.99
CA LEU A 92 12.94 3.58 -7.72
C LEU A 92 11.87 3.87 -6.65
N ILE A 93 12.01 4.96 -5.88
CA ILE A 93 11.00 5.39 -4.89
C ILE A 93 9.81 6.06 -5.59
N VAL A 94 10.04 6.82 -6.65
CA VAL A 94 8.99 7.52 -7.40
C VAL A 94 7.91 6.58 -7.95
N PRO A 95 8.23 5.50 -8.69
CA PRO A 95 7.21 4.57 -9.19
C PRO A 95 6.46 3.87 -8.05
N TRP A 96 7.11 3.64 -6.89
CA TRP A 96 6.42 3.12 -5.72
C TRP A 96 5.35 4.08 -5.20
N VAL A 97 5.69 5.37 -5.02
CA VAL A 97 4.73 6.38 -4.52
C VAL A 97 3.55 6.51 -5.47
N VAL A 98 3.81 6.72 -6.77
CA VAL A 98 2.76 6.92 -7.77
C VAL A 98 1.90 5.67 -7.92
N GLY A 99 2.53 4.50 -7.99
CA GLY A 99 1.82 3.23 -8.12
C GLY A 99 0.97 2.88 -6.89
N THR A 100 1.46 3.17 -5.68
CA THR A 100 0.71 2.95 -4.43
C THR A 100 -0.55 3.82 -4.41
N ILE A 101 -0.46 5.09 -4.80
CA ILE A 101 -1.62 5.98 -4.90
C ILE A 101 -2.62 5.45 -5.93
N ALA A 102 -2.14 5.07 -7.11
CA ALA A 102 -2.99 4.55 -8.18
C ALA A 102 -3.72 3.26 -7.76
N PHE A 103 -3.04 2.32 -7.11
CA PHE A 103 -3.67 1.07 -6.68
C PHE A 103 -4.62 1.23 -5.51
N ILE A 104 -4.38 2.16 -4.58
CA ILE A 104 -5.37 2.50 -3.54
C ILE A 104 -6.61 3.12 -4.17
N ALA A 105 -6.45 3.99 -5.17
CA ALA A 105 -7.58 4.57 -5.89
C ALA A 105 -8.37 3.50 -6.66
N MET A 106 -7.69 2.59 -7.35
CA MET A 106 -8.33 1.46 -8.05
C MET A 106 -9.07 0.54 -7.09
N GLU A 107 -8.47 0.22 -5.94
CA GLU A 107 -9.12 -0.59 -4.89
C GLU A 107 -10.37 0.10 -4.35
N ALA A 108 -10.32 1.42 -4.16
CA ALA A 108 -11.47 2.21 -3.76
C ALA A 108 -12.59 2.15 -4.80
N VAL A 109 -12.27 2.35 -6.08
CA VAL A 109 -13.24 2.28 -7.17
C VAL A 109 -13.85 0.89 -7.26
N GLY A 110 -13.04 -0.18 -7.21
CA GLY A 110 -13.53 -1.57 -7.28
C GLY A 110 -14.46 -1.92 -6.11
N THR A 111 -14.13 -1.44 -4.91
CA THR A 111 -14.96 -1.64 -3.70
C THR A 111 -16.28 -0.89 -3.80
N VAL A 112 -16.25 0.42 -4.11
CA VAL A 112 -17.47 1.24 -4.28
C VAL A 112 -18.34 0.69 -5.39
N TYR A 113 -17.76 0.33 -6.54
CA TYR A 113 -18.49 -0.24 -7.67
C TYR A 113 -19.21 -1.53 -7.28
N SER A 114 -18.51 -2.45 -6.62
CA SER A 114 -19.10 -3.71 -6.12
C SER A 114 -20.25 -3.47 -5.13
N ASN A 115 -20.17 -2.39 -4.36
CA ASN A 115 -21.17 -2.06 -3.36
C ASN A 115 -22.40 -1.41 -3.97
N VAL A 116 -22.24 -0.50 -4.94
CA VAL A 116 -23.34 0.09 -5.71
C VAL A 116 -24.13 -1.00 -6.46
N LEU A 117 -23.43 -1.95 -7.07
CA LEU A 117 -24.04 -3.09 -7.76
C LEU A 117 -24.88 -3.97 -6.82
N ARG A 118 -24.43 -4.18 -5.58
CA ARG A 118 -25.19 -4.96 -4.59
C ARG A 118 -26.34 -4.18 -4.00
N ASP A 119 -26.17 -2.88 -3.79
CA ASP A 119 -27.23 -2.00 -3.31
C ASP A 119 -28.40 -1.96 -4.31
N HIS A 120 -28.10 -2.01 -5.61
CA HIS A 120 -29.12 -2.12 -6.65
C HIS A 120 -30.00 -3.37 -6.53
N VAL A 121 -29.45 -4.48 -6.01
CA VAL A 121 -30.14 -5.77 -5.91
C VAL A 121 -30.80 -5.97 -4.54
N ASN A 122 -30.12 -5.60 -3.45
CA ASN A 122 -30.61 -5.82 -2.09
C ASN A 122 -31.55 -4.70 -1.59
N HIS A 123 -31.62 -3.56 -2.28
CA HIS A 123 -32.41 -2.37 -1.90
C HIS A 123 -32.14 -1.81 -0.49
N GLU A 124 -31.11 -2.32 0.21
CA GLU A 124 -30.66 -1.87 1.53
C GLU A 124 -29.13 -1.91 1.65
N PHE A 125 -28.56 -0.93 2.36
CA PHE A 125 -27.14 -0.89 2.70
C PHE A 125 -26.82 -1.92 3.78
N ASP A 126 -26.38 -3.09 3.34
CA ASP A 126 -25.87 -4.15 4.19
C ASP A 126 -24.77 -3.66 5.15
N THR A 127 -24.78 -4.18 6.38
CA THR A 127 -23.76 -3.87 7.40
C THR A 127 -22.34 -4.15 6.89
N LEU A 128 -22.19 -5.15 6.01
CA LEU A 128 -20.93 -5.48 5.34
C LEU A 128 -20.40 -4.35 4.45
N CYS A 129 -21.27 -3.64 3.71
CA CYS A 129 -20.87 -2.51 2.88
C CYS A 129 -20.28 -1.36 3.72
N LYS A 130 -20.89 -1.09 4.89
CA LYS A 130 -20.39 -0.06 5.82
C LYS A 130 -19.00 -0.42 6.37
N VAL A 131 -18.80 -1.70 6.69
CA VAL A 131 -17.50 -2.20 7.17
C VAL A 131 -16.44 -2.15 6.07
N GLU A 132 -16.77 -2.52 4.83
CA GLU A 132 -15.86 -2.41 3.68
C GLU A 132 -15.42 -0.96 3.42
N ALA A 133 -16.37 -0.02 3.46
CA ALA A 133 -16.07 1.41 3.29
C ALA A 133 -15.19 1.95 4.43
N ALA A 134 -15.49 1.57 5.68
CA ALA A 134 -14.69 1.97 6.84
C ALA A 134 -13.26 1.39 6.78
N PHE A 135 -13.12 0.14 6.37
CA PHE A 135 -11.83 -0.51 6.18
C PHE A 135 -11.00 0.20 5.10
N LEU A 136 -11.60 0.52 3.96
CA LEU A 136 -10.96 1.26 2.88
C LEU A 136 -10.49 2.65 3.35
N PHE A 137 -11.34 3.36 4.10
CA PHE A 137 -10.99 4.67 4.66
C PHE A 137 -9.80 4.57 5.62
N GLY A 138 -9.84 3.63 6.56
CA GLY A 138 -8.74 3.40 7.50
C GLY A 138 -7.43 3.06 6.79
N ARG A 139 -7.51 2.21 5.76
CA ARG A 139 -6.36 1.87 4.90
C ARG A 139 -5.83 3.07 4.13
N GLY A 140 -6.70 3.96 3.64
CA GLY A 140 -6.29 5.21 2.98
C GLY A 140 -5.48 6.12 3.90
N VAL A 141 -5.90 6.25 5.17
CA VAL A 141 -5.18 7.04 6.18
C VAL A 141 -3.80 6.42 6.47
N LEU A 142 -3.73 5.12 6.74
CA LEU A 142 -2.47 4.44 7.04
C LEU A 142 -1.49 4.48 5.85
N SER A 143 -2.00 4.29 4.63
CA SER A 143 -1.20 4.40 3.41
C SER A 143 -0.69 5.82 3.19
N SER A 144 -1.47 6.85 3.54
CA SER A 144 -1.01 8.24 3.48
C SER A 144 0.15 8.50 4.45
N VAL A 145 0.10 7.94 5.65
CA VAL A 145 1.22 7.98 6.61
C VAL A 145 2.45 7.26 6.05
N ALA A 146 2.27 6.09 5.43
CA ALA A 146 3.37 5.33 4.79
C ALA A 146 4.01 6.11 3.62
N ILE A 147 3.20 6.75 2.77
CA ILE A 147 3.72 7.60 1.69
C ILE A 147 4.49 8.79 2.28
N TYR A 148 3.97 9.41 3.34
CA TYR A 148 4.63 10.54 3.99
C TYR A 148 6.01 10.17 4.56
N THR A 149 6.15 9.00 5.20
CA THR A 149 7.45 8.54 5.73
C THR A 149 8.45 8.27 4.60
N VAL A 150 8.01 7.66 3.50
CA VAL A 150 8.85 7.37 2.33
C VAL A 150 9.26 8.65 1.60
N LEU A 151 8.38 9.66 1.49
CA LEU A 151 8.72 10.95 0.91
C LEU A 151 9.83 11.68 1.69
N ARG A 152 9.91 11.50 3.02
CA ARG A 152 11.05 12.03 3.80
C ARG A 152 12.37 11.38 3.41
N VAL A 153 12.38 10.07 3.15
CA VAL A 153 13.56 9.33 2.67
C VAL A 153 13.96 9.83 1.28
N TYR A 154 12.98 9.96 0.38
CA TYR A 154 13.21 10.48 -0.97
C TYR A 154 13.85 11.88 -0.94
N ARG A 155 13.33 12.78 -0.10
CA ARG A 155 13.91 14.12 0.07
C ARG A 155 15.34 14.06 0.60
N ALA A 156 15.62 13.21 1.59
CA ALA A 156 16.96 13.03 2.13
C ALA A 156 17.96 12.51 1.09
N LEU A 157 17.57 11.51 0.29
CA LEU A 157 18.39 10.99 -0.81
C LEU A 157 18.64 12.05 -1.89
N LYS A 158 17.63 12.86 -2.22
CA LYS A 158 17.76 13.93 -3.22
C LYS A 158 18.72 15.04 -2.76
N THR A 159 18.83 15.28 -1.45
CA THR A 159 19.82 16.20 -0.87
C THR A 159 21.24 15.62 -0.80
N GLY A 160 21.48 14.41 -1.30
CA GLY A 160 22.80 13.78 -1.35
C GLY A 160 23.20 13.06 -0.06
N VAL A 161 22.26 12.86 0.88
CA VAL A 161 22.52 12.09 2.10
C VAL A 161 22.56 10.61 1.74
N ARG A 162 23.72 9.97 1.89
CA ARG A 162 23.87 8.52 1.88
C ARG A 162 23.76 7.95 3.30
N PHE A 163 23.09 6.82 3.43
CA PHE A 163 22.86 6.13 4.71
C PHE A 163 23.87 5.01 4.95
N SER A 164 24.53 4.51 3.90
CA SER A 164 25.79 3.78 4.00
C SER A 164 26.90 4.73 4.46
N GLY A 165 27.60 4.38 5.54
CA GLY A 165 28.82 5.07 5.96
C GLY A 165 29.88 5.04 4.85
N PRO A 166 30.98 5.81 4.98
CA PRO A 166 32.05 5.79 3.98
C PRO A 166 32.46 4.33 3.78
N GLU A 167 32.25 3.82 2.56
CA GLU A 167 32.77 2.53 2.18
C GLU A 167 34.27 2.57 2.51
N LEU A 168 34.70 1.69 3.41
CA LEU A 168 36.11 1.42 3.61
C LEU A 168 36.64 1.03 2.24
N VAL A 169 37.36 1.95 1.60
CA VAL A 169 38.22 1.66 0.46
C VAL A 169 39.25 0.69 1.02
N GLU A 170 39.00 -0.62 0.87
CA GLU A 170 40.03 -1.63 1.05
C GLU A 170 41.06 -1.37 -0.07
N LEU A 171 42.15 -0.73 0.32
CA LEU A 171 43.39 -0.53 -0.44
C LEU A 171 44.13 -1.86 -0.59
#